data_AF-A0A964FH08-F1
#
_entry.id   AF-A0A964FH08-F1
#
_cell.length_a   1.000
_cell.length_b   1.000
_cell.length_c   1.000
_cell.angle_alpha   90.00
_cell.angle_beta   90.00
_cell.angle_gamma   90.00
#
_symmetry.space_group_name_H-M   'P 1'
#
loop_
_entity.id
_entity.type
_entity.pdbx_description
1 polymer ?
#
loop_
_entity_poly.entity_id
_entity_poly.type
_entity_poly.pdbx_seq_one_letter_code
_entity_poly.pdbx_strand_id
1 'polypeptide(L)'
;MNEQEREQNKKINQHSRQISDLQQRLKTIELDVEPKGRISTAFEAIEEDLDEIKSRITRLEQNTEHRFNRLDAKLEVIIEHLTGVNDLPEE
;
A
#
# COMPACT_ATOMS: atom_id res chain seq x y z
N MET A 1 -46.72 33.90 -26.65
CA MET A 1 -45.44 33.46 -26.05
C MET A 1 -44.35 33.76 -27.06
N ASN A 2 -43.44 34.67 -26.74
CA ASN A 2 -42.41 35.16 -27.66
C ASN A 2 -41.35 34.09 -27.92
N GLU A 3 -40.71 34.13 -29.10
CA GLU A 3 -39.62 33.23 -29.51
C GLU A 3 -38.48 33.24 -28.46
N GLN A 4 -38.15 34.42 -27.94
CA GLN A 4 -37.18 34.61 -26.86
C GLN A 4 -37.56 33.88 -25.56
N GLU A 5 -38.84 33.87 -25.17
CA GLU A 5 -39.30 33.14 -23.97
C GLU A 5 -39.15 31.63 -24.15
N ARG A 6 -39.38 31.12 -25.37
CA ARG A 6 -39.18 29.69 -25.68
C ARG A 6 -37.72 29.27 -25.58
N GLU A 7 -36.80 30.08 -26.10
CA GLU A 7 -35.36 29.81 -26.00
C GLU A 7 -34.86 29.89 -24.55
N GLN A 8 -35.33 30.89 -23.79
CA GLN A 8 -35.01 31.00 -22.36
C GLN A 8 -35.51 29.77 -21.60
N ASN A 9 -36.75 29.34 -21.82
CA ASN A 9 -37.29 28.14 -21.18
C ASN A 9 -36.51 26.87 -21.54
N LYS A 10 -36.03 26.73 -22.79
CA LYS A 10 -35.15 25.61 -23.18
C LYS A 10 -33.82 25.64 -22.42
N LYS A 11 -33.18 26.81 -22.32
CA LYS A 11 -31.92 26.98 -21.56
C LYS A 11 -32.11 26.69 -20.07
N ILE A 12 -33.19 27.18 -19.46
CA ILE A 12 -33.53 26.92 -18.05
C ILE A 12 -33.69 25.41 -17.82
N ASN A 13 -34.40 24.71 -18.70
CA ASN A 13 -34.57 23.26 -18.58
C ASN A 13 -33.24 22.51 -18.75
N GLN A 14 -32.39 22.96 -19.67
CA GLN A 14 -31.07 22.36 -19.87
C GLN A 14 -30.17 22.57 -18.64
N HIS A 15 -30.11 23.78 -18.10
CA HIS A 15 -29.36 24.07 -16.89
C HIS A 15 -29.90 23.31 -15.68
N SER A 16 -31.22 23.18 -15.55
CA SER A 16 -31.83 22.40 -14.46
C SER A 16 -31.39 20.92 -14.50
N ARG A 17 -31.31 20.33 -15.70
CA ARG A 17 -30.79 18.96 -15.87
C ARG A 17 -29.31 18.86 -15.51
N GLN A 18 -28.51 19.82 -15.95
CA GLN A 18 -27.08 19.87 -15.65
C GLN A 18 -26.82 20.02 -14.14
N ILE A 19 -27.59 20.87 -13.46
CA ILE A 19 -27.49 21.06 -12.01
C ILE A 19 -27.84 19.75 -11.29
N SER A 20 -28.91 19.06 -11.70
CA SER A 20 -29.30 17.78 -11.11
C SER A 20 -28.20 16.71 -11.25
N ASP A 21 -27.59 16.60 -12.44
CA ASP A 21 -26.45 15.70 -12.67
C ASP A 21 -25.25 16.05 -11.77
N LEU A 22 -24.90 17.34 -11.68
CA LEU A 22 -23.81 17.81 -10.84
C LEU A 22 -24.07 17.53 -9.36
N GLN A 23 -25.31 17.69 -8.88
CA GLN A 23 -25.68 17.36 -7.50
C GLN A 23 -25.51 15.87 -7.21
N GLN A 24 -25.89 15.00 -8.15
CA GLN A 24 -25.71 13.57 -7.98
C GLN A 24 -24.22 13.19 -7.94
N ARG A 25 -23.40 13.80 -8.80
CA ARG A 25 -21.96 13.56 -8.82
C ARG A 25 -21.27 14.09 -7.56
N LEU A 26 -21.67 15.26 -7.08
CA LEU A 26 -21.15 15.83 -5.84
C LEU A 26 -21.42 14.90 -4.66
N LYS A 27 -22.65 14.38 -4.55
CA LYS A 27 -23.02 13.44 -3.49
C LYS A 27 -22.17 12.16 -3.51
N THR A 28 -21.85 11.65 -4.69
CA THR A 28 -20.95 10.49 -4.81
C THR A 28 -19.55 10.84 -4.32
N ILE A 29 -19.02 12.00 -4.72
CA ILE A 29 -17.71 12.46 -4.27
C ILE A 29 -17.68 12.64 -2.76
N GLU A 30 -18.73 13.23 -2.16
CA GLU A 30 -18.86 13.37 -0.71
C GLU A 30 -18.75 12.01 0.00
N LEU A 31 -19.48 10.99 -0.45
CA LEU A 31 -19.39 9.62 0.11
C LEU A 31 -18.00 9.00 -0.05
N ASP A 32 -17.28 9.35 -1.11
CA ASP A 32 -15.95 8.83 -1.37
C ASP A 32 -14.91 9.52 -0.45
N VAL A 33 -15.01 10.85 -0.25
CA VAL A 33 -13.99 11.68 0.43
C VAL A 33 -14.30 12.03 1.89
N GLU A 34 -15.50 11.78 2.39
CA GLU A 34 -15.87 12.00 3.79
C GLU A 34 -14.89 11.28 4.74
N PRO A 35 -14.67 11.79 5.96
CA PRO A 35 -13.96 11.03 6.99
C PRO A 35 -14.68 9.70 7.23
N LYS A 36 -13.96 8.57 7.08
CA LYS A 36 -14.54 7.21 7.06
C LYS A 36 -15.40 6.89 5.82
N GLY A 37 -15.27 7.69 4.78
CA GLY A 37 -15.78 7.40 3.46
C GLY A 37 -15.08 6.20 2.83
N ARG A 38 -15.45 5.89 1.59
CA ARG A 38 -14.90 4.72 0.89
C ARG A 38 -13.39 4.80 0.70
N ILE A 39 -12.87 6.00 0.40
CA ILE A 39 -11.44 6.20 0.22
C ILE A 39 -10.70 6.00 1.54
N SER A 40 -11.21 6.55 2.65
CA SER A 40 -10.62 6.32 3.98
C SER A 40 -10.58 4.83 4.34
N THR A 41 -11.68 4.11 4.11
CA THR A 41 -11.76 2.66 4.39
C THR A 41 -10.75 1.87 3.54
N ALA A 42 -10.58 2.24 2.27
CA ALA A 42 -9.59 1.62 1.40
C ALA A 42 -8.16 1.91 1.86
N PHE A 43 -7.86 3.13 2.32
CA PHE A 43 -6.55 3.46 2.88
C PHE A 43 -6.27 2.72 4.18
N GLU A 44 -7.26 2.58 5.08
CA GLU A 44 -7.13 1.80 6.31
C GLU A 44 -6.78 0.32 6.01
N ALA A 45 -7.46 -0.29 5.03
CA ALA A 45 -7.14 -1.66 4.60
C ALA A 45 -5.73 -1.78 4.00
N ILE A 46 -5.31 -0.80 3.19
CA ILE A 46 -3.95 -0.76 2.63
C ILE A 46 -2.91 -0.60 3.74
N GLU A 47 -3.18 0.21 4.76
CA GLU A 47 -2.30 0.40 5.91
C GLU A 47 -2.12 -0.91 6.68
N GLU A 48 -3.21 -1.65 6.93
CA GLU A 48 -3.17 -2.98 7.55
C GLU A 48 -2.34 -3.99 6.72
N ASP A 49 -2.55 -4.04 5.40
CA ASP A 49 -1.79 -4.89 4.49
C ASP A 49 -0.29 -4.54 4.50
N LEU A 50 0.05 -3.25 4.53
CA LEU A 50 1.45 -2.78 4.58
C LEU A 50 2.12 -3.18 5.89
N ASP A 51 1.42 -3.08 7.02
CA ASP A 51 1.93 -3.51 8.32
C ASP A 51 2.15 -5.03 8.37
N GLU A 52 1.25 -5.83 7.77
CA GLU A 52 1.45 -7.27 7.65
C GLU A 52 2.69 -7.60 6.80
N ILE A 53 2.82 -6.96 5.64
CA ILE A 53 3.97 -7.15 4.74
C ILE A 53 5.27 -6.80 5.47
N LYS A 54 5.31 -5.68 6.18
CA LYS A 54 6.47 -5.25 6.95
C LYS A 54 6.85 -6.29 8.01
N SER A 55 5.88 -6.79 8.76
CA SER A 55 6.09 -7.86 9.75
C SER A 55 6.67 -9.13 9.13
N ARG A 56 6.17 -9.52 7.96
CA ARG A 56 6.67 -10.70 7.22
C ARG A 56 8.10 -10.51 6.72
N ILE A 57 8.43 -9.31 6.23
CA ILE A 57 9.80 -8.97 5.81
C ILE A 57 10.76 -9.05 7.00
N THR A 58 10.42 -8.43 8.13
CA THR A 58 11.27 -8.48 9.34
C THR A 58 11.54 -9.92 9.80
N ARG A 59 10.52 -10.79 9.77
CA ARG A 59 10.70 -12.22 10.09
C ARG A 59 11.59 -12.93 9.08
N LEU A 60 11.47 -12.61 7.80
CA LEU A 60 12.29 -13.20 6.75
C LEU A 60 13.76 -12.78 6.91
N GLU A 61 14.02 -11.51 7.21
CA GLU A 61 15.36 -10.98 7.48
C GLU A 61 16.00 -11.70 8.66
N GLN A 62 15.31 -11.79 9.80
CA GLN A 62 15.80 -12.51 10.99
C GLN A 62 16.10 -13.99 10.69
N ASN A 63 15.18 -14.68 10.00
CA ASN A 63 15.38 -16.08 9.63
C ASN A 63 16.59 -16.25 8.70
N THR A 64 16.81 -15.30 7.79
CA THR A 64 17.91 -15.33 6.85
C THR A 64 19.24 -15.10 7.55
N GLU A 65 19.31 -14.10 8.44
CA GLU A 65 20.48 -13.83 9.28
C GLU A 65 20.85 -15.04 10.14
N HIS A 66 19.88 -15.66 10.82
CA HIS A 66 20.14 -16.88 11.59
C HIS A 66 20.68 -18.04 10.75
N ARG A 67 20.18 -18.18 9.50
CA ARG A 67 20.67 -19.21 8.59
C ARG A 67 22.09 -18.93 8.11
N PHE A 68 22.43 -17.68 7.82
CA PHE A 68 23.79 -17.28 7.46
C PHE A 68 24.76 -17.49 8.62
N ASN A 69 24.45 -17.01 9.82
CA ASN A 69 25.30 -17.21 11.00
C ASN A 69 25.55 -18.71 11.28
N ARG A 70 24.53 -19.55 11.07
CA ARG A 70 24.66 -21.00 11.21
C ARG A 70 25.52 -21.63 10.10
N LEU A 71 25.47 -21.09 8.89
CA LEU A 71 26.33 -21.52 7.79
C LEU A 71 27.77 -21.11 8.05
N ASP A 72 28.02 -19.88 8.47
CA ASP A 72 29.35 -19.37 8.79
C ASP A 72 30.01 -20.21 9.88
N ALA A 73 29.31 -20.47 10.99
CA ALA A 73 29.83 -21.33 12.06
C ALA A 73 30.16 -22.76 11.57
N LYS A 74 29.37 -23.31 10.63
CA LYS A 74 29.67 -24.62 10.04
C LYS A 74 30.89 -24.57 9.12
N LEU A 75 31.04 -23.49 8.36
CA LEU A 75 32.19 -23.30 7.48
C LEU A 75 33.47 -23.10 8.28
N GLU A 76 33.44 -22.36 9.38
CA GLU A 76 34.57 -22.23 10.32
C GLU A 76 35.03 -23.61 10.80
N VAL A 77 34.12 -24.44 11.31
CA VAL A 77 34.45 -25.81 11.75
C VAL A 77 35.06 -26.67 10.64
N ILE A 78 34.53 -26.56 9.41
CA ILE A 78 35.08 -27.29 8.26
C ILE A 78 36.48 -26.79 7.91
N ILE A 79 36.70 -25.47 7.89
CA ILE A 79 37.99 -24.87 7.60
C ILE A 79 39.01 -25.30 8.66
N GLU A 80 38.68 -25.21 9.94
CA GLU A 80 39.53 -25.69 11.04
C GLU A 80 39.93 -27.16 10.84
N HIS A 81 38.96 -28.02 10.54
CA HIS A 81 39.21 -29.44 10.33
C HIS A 81 40.09 -29.74 9.10
N LEU A 82 39.94 -28.98 8.01
CA LEU A 82 40.71 -29.19 6.78
C LEU A 82 42.11 -28.58 6.85
N THR A 83 42.28 -27.47 7.56
CA THR A 83 43.53 -26.71 7.58
C THR A 83 44.40 -27.03 8.78
N GLY A 84 43.85 -27.62 9.85
CA GLY A 84 44.61 -27.95 11.06
C GLY A 84 45.22 -26.72 11.74
N VAL A 85 44.66 -25.51 11.52
CA VAL A 85 45.24 -24.24 11.98
C VAL A 85 45.36 -24.15 13.51
N ASN A 86 44.59 -24.95 14.27
CA ASN A 86 44.75 -25.09 15.72
C ASN A 86 45.84 -26.08 16.17
N ASP A 87 46.39 -26.91 15.27
CA ASP A 87 47.45 -27.88 15.57
C ASP A 87 48.86 -27.36 15.21
N LEU A 88 48.97 -26.13 14.70
CA LEU A 88 50.26 -25.47 14.47
C LEU A 88 50.81 -24.96 15.81
N PRO A 89 52.02 -25.36 16.22
CA PRO A 89 52.62 -24.83 17.44
C PRO A 89 52.80 -23.32 17.32
N GLU A 90 52.34 -22.57 18.33
CA GLU A 90 52.67 -21.15 18.48
C GLU A 90 54.20 -21.05 18.70
N GLU A 91 54.93 -20.50 17.72
CA GLU A 91 56.34 -20.09 17.88
C GLU A 91 56.46 -18.82 18.74
#